data_AF-A0A316PKS7-F1
#
_entry.id   AF-A0A316PKS7-F1
#
_cell.length_a   1.000
_cell.length_b   1.000
_cell.length_c   1.000
_cell.angle_alpha   90.00
_cell.angle_beta   90.00
_cell.angle_gamma   90.00
#
_symmetry.space_group_name_H-M   'P 1'
#
loop_
_entity.id
_entity.type
_entity.pdbx_description
1 polymer ?
#
loop_
_entity_poly.entity_id
_entity_poly.type
_entity_poly.pdbx_seq_one_letter_code
_entity_poly.pdbx_strand_id
1 'polypeptide(L)'
;MKEKRKSNKTAFIVLTVALALVAILVAVKVTHTPANNVSIGWIEHKQSDLWEADYSYFTGTQTSNLQSQKAKLNIDVKTDEGSLEISIKDADDNTIFSETISETISFSVDVREKVIVSVSGKEHNGGFTISY
;
A
#
# COMPACT_ATOMS: atom_id res chain seq x y z
N MET A 1 -62.99 -14.09 -6.35
CA MET A 1 -62.08 -13.61 -5.28
C MET A 1 -60.95 -12.84 -5.95
N LYS A 2 -60.80 -11.53 -5.72
CA LYS A 2 -59.72 -10.73 -6.36
C LYS A 2 -58.50 -10.72 -5.43
N GLU A 3 -57.44 -11.45 -5.78
CA GLU A 3 -56.18 -11.37 -5.06
C GLU A 3 -55.54 -9.98 -5.25
N LYS A 4 -55.28 -9.30 -4.14
CA LYS A 4 -54.63 -8.00 -4.11
C LYS A 4 -53.12 -8.24 -4.24
N ARG A 5 -52.59 -8.14 -5.47
CA ARG A 5 -51.15 -8.30 -5.74
C ARG A 5 -50.36 -7.26 -4.94
N LYS A 6 -49.72 -7.67 -3.85
CA LYS A 6 -48.94 -6.80 -2.96
C LYS A 6 -47.71 -6.34 -3.74
N SER A 7 -47.65 -5.04 -4.04
CA SER A 7 -46.58 -4.41 -4.82
C SER A 7 -45.21 -4.67 -4.20
N ASN A 8 -44.36 -5.38 -4.94
CA ASN A 8 -42.97 -5.74 -4.62
C ASN A 8 -41.99 -4.55 -4.62
N LYS A 9 -42.47 -3.33 -4.91
CA LYS A 9 -41.67 -2.08 -4.88
C LYS A 9 -40.89 -1.90 -3.58
N THR A 10 -41.49 -2.24 -2.44
CA THR A 10 -40.82 -2.14 -1.13
C THR A 10 -39.66 -3.13 -1.00
N ALA A 11 -39.79 -4.33 -1.56
CA ALA A 11 -38.70 -5.31 -1.56
C ALA A 11 -37.55 -4.89 -2.49
N PHE A 12 -37.88 -4.29 -3.64
CA PHE A 12 -36.88 -3.73 -4.55
C PHE A 12 -36.12 -2.56 -3.92
N ILE A 13 -36.82 -1.62 -3.26
CA ILE A 13 -36.16 -0.47 -2.59
C ILE A 13 -35.22 -0.96 -1.49
N VAL A 14 -35.64 -1.92 -0.67
CA VAL A 14 -34.81 -2.47 0.40
C VAL A 14 -33.57 -3.17 -0.16
N LEU A 15 -33.70 -3.91 -1.26
CA LEU A 15 -32.57 -4.57 -1.92
C LEU A 15 -31.57 -3.56 -2.48
N THR A 16 -32.04 -2.48 -3.11
CA THR A 16 -31.16 -1.45 -3.68
C THR A 16 -30.40 -0.69 -2.58
N VAL A 17 -31.07 -0.37 -1.46
CA VAL A 17 -30.43 0.28 -0.31
C VAL A 17 -29.39 -0.64 0.33
N ALA A 18 -29.69 -1.94 0.47
CA ALA A 18 -28.73 -2.91 1.00
C ALA A 18 -27.48 -3.04 0.10
N LEU A 19 -27.65 -3.10 -1.22
CA LEU A 19 -26.54 -3.15 -2.18
C LEU A 19 -25.71 -1.86 -2.17
N ALA A 20 -26.33 -0.69 -2.06
CA ALA A 20 -25.62 0.58 -1.95
C ALA A 20 -24.79 0.66 -0.67
N LEU A 21 -25.31 0.18 0.46
CA LEU A 21 -24.56 0.12 1.72
C LEU A 21 -23.36 -0.83 1.65
N VAL A 22 -23.52 -2.00 1.02
CA VAL A 22 -22.40 -2.92 0.79
C VAL A 22 -21.35 -2.32 -0.14
N ALA A 23 -21.76 -1.62 -1.20
CA ALA A 23 -20.84 -0.94 -2.10
C ALA A 23 -20.04 0.17 -1.40
N ILE A 24 -20.67 0.92 -0.49
CA ILE A 24 -20.00 1.91 0.36
C ILE A 24 -19.00 1.21 1.30
N LEU A 25 -19.38 0.10 1.94
CA LEU A 25 -18.47 -0.65 2.82
C LEU A 25 -17.28 -1.27 2.07
N VAL A 26 -17.45 -1.67 0.80
CA VAL A 26 -16.37 -2.20 -0.05
C VAL A 26 -15.47 -1.09 -0.57
N ALA A 27 -16.03 0.07 -0.94
CA ALA A 27 -15.26 1.25 -1.35
C ALA A 27 -14.49 1.84 -0.15
N VAL A 28 -15.09 1.77 1.03
CA VAL A 28 -14.48 2.07 2.33
C VAL A 28 -13.80 0.79 2.85
N LYS A 29 -12.93 0.18 2.04
CA LYS A 29 -11.75 -0.53 2.58
C LYS A 29 -10.84 0.51 3.26
N VAL A 30 -11.37 1.17 4.28
CA VAL A 30 -10.59 1.86 5.28
C VAL A 30 -10.02 0.73 6.12
N THR A 31 -8.83 0.31 5.75
CA THR A 31 -7.93 -0.47 6.57
C THR A 31 -7.63 0.37 7.81
N HIS A 32 -8.51 0.31 8.80
CA HIS A 32 -8.19 0.75 10.15
C HIS A 32 -7.14 -0.22 10.68
N THR A 33 -5.89 0.17 10.56
CA THR A 33 -4.84 -0.36 11.43
C THR A 33 -4.12 0.85 11.99
N PRO A 34 -4.40 1.28 13.23
CA PRO A 34 -3.47 2.13 13.94
C PRO A 34 -2.22 1.29 14.18
N ALA A 35 -1.33 1.23 13.19
CA ALA A 35 0.03 0.84 13.44
C ALA A 35 0.66 2.02 14.17
N ASN A 36 1.02 1.82 15.44
CA ASN A 36 1.91 2.76 16.08
C ASN A 36 3.18 2.78 15.23
N ASN A 37 3.40 3.87 14.49
CA ASN A 37 4.62 4.04 13.70
C ASN A 37 5.78 4.14 14.69
N VAL A 38 6.58 3.08 14.79
CA VAL A 38 7.76 3.01 15.65
C VAL A 38 8.96 2.77 14.75
N SER A 39 9.94 3.67 14.83
CA SER A 39 11.21 3.56 14.11
C SER A 39 12.35 3.81 15.11
N ILE A 40 13.24 2.83 15.27
CA ILE A 40 14.38 2.90 16.19
C ILE A 40 15.68 2.77 15.38
N GLY A 41 16.65 3.65 15.63
CA GLY A 41 17.91 3.67 14.91
C GLY A 41 17.79 4.13 13.45
N TRP A 42 16.72 4.86 13.12
CA TRP A 42 16.40 5.29 11.76
C TRP A 42 17.38 6.34 11.22
N ILE A 43 18.11 5.96 10.18
CA ILE A 43 18.95 6.84 9.38
C ILE A 43 18.40 6.81 7.96
N GLU A 44 17.95 7.96 7.46
CA GLU A 44 17.31 8.08 6.14
C GLU A 44 18.02 9.10 5.26
N HIS A 45 18.05 8.79 3.97
CA HIS A 45 18.46 9.72 2.93
C HIS A 45 17.46 9.67 1.77
N LYS A 46 17.03 10.86 1.33
CA LYS A 46 16.01 11.06 0.31
C LYS A 46 16.48 12.07 -0.72
N GLN A 47 16.34 11.71 -1.99
CA GLN A 47 16.48 12.58 -3.15
C GLN A 47 15.29 12.36 -4.09
N SER A 48 15.23 13.08 -5.21
CA SER A 48 14.11 12.93 -6.15
C SER A 48 13.98 11.50 -6.70
N ASP A 49 15.10 10.80 -6.87
CA ASP A 49 15.20 9.50 -7.53
C ASP A 49 15.77 8.40 -6.61
N LEU A 50 15.93 8.70 -5.31
CA LEU A 50 16.49 7.80 -4.29
C LEU A 50 15.74 7.94 -2.98
N TRP A 51 15.42 6.82 -2.36
CA TRP A 51 15.03 6.73 -0.97
C TRP A 51 15.71 5.52 -0.32
N GLU A 52 16.52 5.77 0.69
CA GLU A 52 17.18 4.74 1.47
C GLU A 52 16.99 4.97 2.96
N ALA A 53 16.90 3.88 3.71
CA ALA A 53 16.90 3.91 5.16
C ALA A 53 17.54 2.65 5.75
N ASP A 54 18.35 2.82 6.78
CA ASP A 54 18.82 1.77 7.67
C ASP A 54 18.23 2.00 9.07
N TYR A 55 17.84 0.93 9.76
CA TYR A 55 17.19 0.99 11.07
C TYR A 55 17.32 -0.33 11.83
N SER A 56 17.20 -0.28 13.16
CA SER A 56 17.23 -1.48 14.01
C SER A 56 15.84 -2.04 14.30
N TYR A 57 14.79 -1.24 14.12
CA TYR A 57 13.40 -1.69 14.28
C TYR A 57 12.45 -0.73 13.56
N PHE A 58 11.52 -1.28 12.79
CA PHE A 58 10.48 -0.55 12.09
C PHE A 58 9.13 -1.29 12.12
N THR A 59 8.13 -0.64 12.70
CA THR A 59 6.73 -1.02 12.60
C THR A 59 5.92 0.19 12.14
N GLY A 60 5.02 -0.01 11.18
CA GLY A 60 4.18 1.05 10.64
C GLY A 60 4.49 1.36 9.18
N THR A 61 3.93 2.45 8.65
CA THR A 61 4.03 2.78 7.22
C THR A 61 4.65 4.15 7.00
N GLN A 62 5.57 4.22 6.05
CA GLN A 62 6.17 5.45 5.52
C GLN A 62 5.94 5.51 4.01
N THR A 63 5.86 6.72 3.45
CA THR A 63 5.63 6.94 2.02
C THR A 63 6.58 8.01 1.48
N SER A 64 7.08 7.83 0.26
CA SER A 64 7.88 8.82 -0.46
C SER A 64 7.43 8.92 -1.92
N ASN A 65 7.57 10.11 -2.50
CA ASN A 65 7.42 10.31 -3.94
C ASN A 65 8.79 10.18 -4.58
N LEU A 66 8.92 9.34 -5.59
CA LEU A 66 10.13 9.26 -6.41
C LEU A 66 9.79 9.66 -7.84
N GLN A 67 10.74 10.32 -8.51
CA GLN A 67 10.64 10.73 -9.89
C GLN A 67 12.00 10.68 -10.61
N SER A 68 11.98 10.21 -11.86
CA SER A 68 13.13 10.19 -12.77
C SER A 68 12.65 10.02 -14.21
N GLN A 69 13.49 10.32 -15.20
CA GLN A 69 13.17 9.99 -16.61
C GLN A 69 13.40 8.51 -16.94
N LYS A 70 13.95 7.73 -15.98
CA LYS A 70 14.14 6.28 -16.12
C LYS A 70 12.82 5.53 -15.90
N ALA A 71 12.70 4.37 -16.54
CA ALA A 71 11.49 3.56 -16.51
C ALA A 71 11.58 2.33 -15.57
N LYS A 72 12.54 2.32 -14.64
CA LYS A 72 12.79 1.18 -13.76
C LYS A 72 13.19 1.66 -12.38
N LEU A 73 12.64 1.03 -11.35
CA LEU A 73 13.09 1.17 -9.96
C LEU A 73 13.86 -0.07 -9.56
N ASN A 74 15.04 0.10 -9.00
CA ASN A 74 15.83 -0.92 -8.33
C ASN A 74 15.54 -0.85 -6.83
N ILE A 75 15.26 -2.01 -6.25
CA ILE A 75 14.85 -2.15 -4.86
C ILE A 75 15.76 -3.18 -4.23
N ASP A 76 16.49 -2.75 -3.21
CA ASP A 76 17.31 -3.59 -2.35
C ASP A 76 16.70 -3.57 -0.95
N VAL A 77 16.45 -4.75 -0.38
CA VAL A 77 15.97 -4.90 1.00
C VAL A 77 16.94 -5.78 1.77
N LYS A 78 17.40 -5.28 2.91
CA LYS A 78 18.11 -6.06 3.91
C LYS A 78 17.15 -6.39 5.03
N THR A 79 17.01 -7.68 5.32
CA THR A 79 16.14 -8.17 6.39
C THR A 79 16.94 -9.08 7.29
N ASP A 80 17.06 -8.68 8.55
CA ASP A 80 17.57 -9.51 9.62
C ASP A 80 16.41 -10.23 10.33
N GLU A 81 15.32 -9.50 10.63
CA GLU A 81 14.11 -10.02 11.27
C GLU A 81 12.84 -9.29 10.79
N GLY A 82 11.68 -9.89 11.00
CA GLY A 82 10.37 -9.32 10.64
C GLY A 82 10.09 -9.33 9.14
N SER A 83 9.24 -8.41 8.68
CA SER A 83 8.90 -8.28 7.26
C SER A 83 8.63 -6.84 6.85
N LEU A 84 9.02 -6.49 5.63
CA LEU A 84 8.78 -5.20 5.00
C LEU A 84 7.88 -5.37 3.78
N GLU A 85 6.73 -4.71 3.75
CA GLU A 85 5.93 -4.58 2.53
C GLU A 85 6.36 -3.34 1.75
N ILE A 86 6.60 -3.50 0.46
CA ILE A 86 6.84 -2.39 -0.46
C ILE A 86 5.68 -2.34 -1.45
N SER A 87 5.00 -1.19 -1.51
CA SER A 87 3.92 -0.92 -2.45
C SER A 87 4.26 0.28 -3.32
N ILE A 88 4.00 0.19 -4.63
CA ILE A 88 4.29 1.23 -5.60
C ILE A 88 3.03 1.56 -6.36
N LYS A 89 2.69 2.85 -6.39
CA LYS A 89 1.57 3.39 -7.14
C LYS A 89 2.02 4.36 -8.22
N ASP A 90 1.29 4.39 -9.34
CA ASP A 90 1.45 5.43 -10.35
C ASP A 90 0.84 6.77 -9.91
N ALA A 91 0.95 7.78 -10.78
CA ALA A 91 0.38 9.10 -10.55
C ALA A 91 -1.17 9.13 -10.51
N ASP A 92 -1.82 8.06 -10.98
CA ASP A 92 -3.28 7.89 -11.00
C ASP A 92 -3.76 7.05 -9.80
N ASP A 93 -2.88 6.81 -8.80
CA ASP A 93 -3.11 6.00 -7.60
C ASP A 93 -3.35 4.50 -7.86
N ASN A 94 -3.05 4.01 -9.07
CA ASN A 94 -3.12 2.58 -9.36
C ASN A 94 -1.90 1.86 -8.76
N THR A 95 -2.14 0.77 -8.04
CA THR A 95 -1.07 -0.10 -7.54
C THR A 95 -0.45 -0.88 -8.69
N ILE A 96 0.83 -0.64 -8.96
CA ILE A 96 1.62 -1.30 -10.00
C ILE A 96 2.34 -2.52 -9.41
N PHE A 97 2.75 -2.41 -8.15
CA PHE A 97 3.52 -3.43 -7.44
C PHE A 97 3.16 -3.41 -5.95
N SER A 98 3.08 -4.58 -5.32
CA SER A 98 2.96 -4.74 -3.87
C SER A 98 3.50 -6.09 -3.48
N GLU A 99 4.53 -6.13 -2.64
CA GLU A 99 5.15 -7.38 -2.19
C GLU A 99 5.61 -7.27 -0.74
N THR A 100 5.40 -8.35 0.02
CA THR A 100 5.90 -8.49 1.39
C THR A 100 7.18 -9.32 1.37
N ILE A 101 8.25 -8.75 1.91
CA ILE A 101 9.60 -9.28 1.89
C ILE A 101 10.02 -9.61 3.31
N SER A 102 10.47 -10.84 3.55
CA SER A 102 10.95 -11.32 4.84
C SER A 102 12.39 -11.84 4.79
N GLU A 103 13.07 -11.64 3.65
CA GLU A 103 14.46 -12.04 3.43
C GLU A 103 15.24 -10.89 2.77
N THR A 104 16.57 -11.04 2.70
CA THR A 104 17.41 -10.07 1.99
C THR A 104 17.36 -10.35 0.50
N ILE A 105 16.87 -9.39 -0.28
CA ILE A 105 16.63 -9.56 -1.72
C ILE A 105 16.83 -8.25 -2.49
N SER A 106 17.18 -8.39 -3.76
CA SER A 106 17.30 -7.32 -4.74
C SER A 106 16.46 -7.64 -5.96
N PHE A 107 15.68 -6.68 -6.45
CA PHE A 107 14.87 -6.82 -7.65
C PHE A 107 14.60 -5.47 -8.31
N SER A 108 13.95 -5.50 -9.48
CA SER A 108 13.56 -4.29 -10.20
C SER A 108 12.11 -4.34 -10.65
N VAL A 109 11.46 -3.18 -10.67
CA VAL A 109 10.07 -3.01 -11.13
C VAL A 109 10.06 -2.00 -12.26
N ASP A 110 9.41 -2.34 -13.38
CA ASP A 110 9.19 -1.40 -14.47
C ASP A 110 8.12 -0.37 -14.05
N VAL A 111 8.45 0.91 -14.13
CA VAL A 111 7.61 2.02 -13.67
C VAL A 111 7.63 3.19 -14.65
N ARG A 112 6.75 4.17 -14.42
CA ARG A 112 6.74 5.45 -15.12
C ARG A 112 7.61 6.49 -14.39
N GLU A 113 7.70 7.66 -15.00
CA GLU A 113 8.57 8.76 -14.55
C GLU A 113 8.31 9.25 -13.12
N LYS A 114 7.11 9.02 -12.57
CA LYS A 114 6.74 9.42 -11.21
C LYS A 114 5.93 8.32 -10.54
N VAL A 115 6.30 7.98 -9.31
CA VAL A 115 5.59 7.01 -8.48
C VAL A 115 5.48 7.46 -7.02
N ILE A 116 4.51 6.86 -6.33
CA ILE A 116 4.39 6.92 -4.87
C ILE A 116 4.81 5.55 -4.34
N VAL A 117 5.84 5.53 -3.50
CA VAL A 117 6.33 4.31 -2.86
C VAL A 117 5.94 4.33 -1.39
N SER A 118 5.32 3.26 -0.90
CA SER A 118 5.05 3.03 0.52
C SER A 118 5.84 1.83 1.01
N VAL A 119 6.49 1.99 2.16
CA VAL A 119 7.15 0.90 2.89
C VAL A 119 6.42 0.68 4.21
N SER A 120 6.03 -0.56 4.49
CA SER A 120 5.32 -0.92 5.73
C SER A 120 6.07 -2.02 6.47
N GLY A 121 6.62 -1.65 7.63
CA GLY A 121 7.33 -2.58 8.51
C GLY A 121 6.35 -3.29 9.43
N LYS A 122 6.57 -4.60 9.62
CA LYS A 122 6.00 -5.38 10.70
C LYS A 122 7.14 -5.94 11.52
N GLU A 123 7.53 -5.19 12.55
CA GLU A 123 8.66 -5.50 13.43
C GLU A 123 9.95 -5.77 12.64
N HIS A 124 10.16 -5.02 11.55
CA HIS A 124 11.25 -5.25 10.61
C HIS A 124 12.57 -4.67 11.12
N ASN A 125 13.65 -5.43 10.97
CA ASN A 125 15.01 -5.01 11.30
C ASN A 125 15.89 -5.13 10.04
N GLY A 126 16.62 -4.06 9.71
CA GLY A 126 17.48 -3.99 8.53
C GLY A 126 17.36 -2.64 7.82
N GLY A 127 17.07 -2.66 6.52
CA GLY A 127 17.03 -1.44 5.72
C GLY A 127 16.56 -1.67 4.30
N PHE A 128 16.38 -0.58 3.56
CA PHE A 128 16.06 -0.63 2.14
C PHE A 128 16.75 0.50 1.38
N THR A 129 16.95 0.27 0.08
CA THR A 129 17.34 1.27 -0.90
C THR A 129 16.41 1.14 -2.10
N ILE A 130 15.74 2.22 -2.47
CA ILE A 130 14.82 2.29 -3.61
C ILE A 130 15.28 3.44 -4.49
N SER A 131 15.69 3.13 -5.72
CA SER A 131 16.28 4.12 -6.62
C SER A 131 15.93 3.88 -8.07
N TYR A 132 15.89 4.94 -8.87
CA TYR A 132 15.74 4.84 -10.33
C TYR A 132 17.07 4.53 -11.03
#